data_AF-A0A3M1KRU9-F1
#
_entry.id   AF-A0A3M1KRU9-F1
#
_cell.length_a   1.000
_cell.length_b   1.000
_cell.length_c   1.000
_cell.angle_alpha   90.00
_cell.angle_beta   90.00
_cell.angle_gamma   90.00
#
_symmetry.space_group_name_H-M   'P 1'
#
loop_
_entity.id
_entity.type
_entity.pdbx_description
1 polymer ?
#
loop_
_entity_poly.entity_id
_entity_poly.type
_entity_poly.pdbx_seq_one_letter_code
_entity_poly.pdbx_strand_id
1 'polypeptide(L)'
;MMENRDYTLIIDKSGSMSTPDQPGGKTRWQAAQESTLALARKCEQFDPDGITVYLFSGRFRRYDNVTSDKVNQIYLENEPMGRTDLAGVLQDALDNYFQRKAAGEAKPNGETIIVITDGEPDDRKAVMRVIIEASRKIDRDEELAISLIQVGKDRTATEFLKALDDQLQAAGAKFDIVDT
;
A
#
# COMPACT_ATOMS: atom_id res chain seq x y z
N MET A 1 9.70 3.80 14.02
CA MET A 1 11.17 3.68 13.83
C MET A 1 11.42 3.02 12.48
N MET A 2 12.30 3.57 11.64
CA MET A 2 12.49 3.07 10.27
C MET A 2 13.35 1.80 10.16
N GLU A 3 14.23 1.56 11.13
CA GLU A 3 15.14 0.41 11.16
C GLU A 3 14.43 -0.89 11.55
N ASN A 4 14.98 -2.03 11.11
CA ASN A 4 14.49 -3.38 11.41
C ASN A 4 13.01 -3.59 11.05
N ARG A 5 12.52 -2.93 9.99
CA ARG A 5 11.13 -2.94 9.55
C ARG A 5 11.06 -3.21 8.06
N ASP A 6 10.08 -4.02 7.65
CA ASP A 6 9.80 -4.25 6.23
C ASP A 6 8.89 -3.16 5.67
N TYR A 7 9.06 -2.84 4.39
CA TYR A 7 8.20 -1.89 3.68
C TYR A 7 7.58 -2.54 2.45
N THR A 8 6.27 -2.45 2.36
CA THR A 8 5.49 -2.91 1.22
C THR A 8 4.73 -1.75 0.61
N LEU A 9 4.86 -1.55 -0.70
CA LEU A 9 4.14 -0.53 -1.44
C LEU A 9 3.09 -1.19 -2.32
N ILE A 10 1.81 -0.86 -2.13
CA ILE A 10 0.70 -1.33 -2.95
C ILE A 10 0.24 -0.17 -3.82
N ILE A 11 0.41 -0.28 -5.13
CA ILE A 11 0.23 0.83 -6.07
C ILE A 11 -0.92 0.51 -7.01
N ASP A 12 -1.89 1.40 -7.03
CA ASP A 12 -3.01 1.34 -7.94
C ASP A 12 -2.53 1.57 -9.38
N LYS A 13 -2.94 0.66 -10.26
CA LYS A 13 -2.68 0.67 -11.70
C LYS A 13 -4.01 0.63 -12.46
N SER A 14 -5.11 1.07 -11.87
CA SER A 14 -6.41 1.21 -12.53
C SER A 14 -6.37 2.27 -13.65
N GLY A 15 -7.35 2.25 -14.55
CA GLY A 15 -7.35 3.14 -15.72
C GLY A 15 -7.39 4.64 -15.37
N SER A 16 -7.93 5.01 -14.20
CA SER A 16 -7.98 6.40 -13.72
C SER A 16 -6.60 6.98 -13.46
N MET A 17 -5.59 6.14 -13.23
CA MET A 17 -4.21 6.56 -13.01
C MET A 17 -3.57 7.24 -14.24
N SER A 18 -4.16 7.10 -15.43
CA SER A 18 -3.76 7.84 -16.65
C SER A 18 -4.22 9.30 -16.67
N THR A 19 -5.01 9.75 -15.69
CA THR A 19 -5.56 11.12 -15.67
C THR A 19 -4.44 12.16 -15.48
N PRO A 20 -4.28 13.15 -16.38
CA PRO A 20 -3.22 14.16 -16.30
C PRO A 20 -3.62 15.37 -15.43
N ASP A 21 -3.95 15.12 -14.17
CA ASP A 21 -4.43 16.15 -13.22
C ASP A 21 -3.45 16.47 -12.09
N GLN A 22 -2.21 16.01 -12.20
CA GLN A 22 -1.14 16.29 -11.24
C GLN A 22 -0.35 17.55 -11.63
N PRO A 23 0.39 18.18 -10.69
CA PRO A 23 1.19 19.37 -10.97
C PRO A 23 2.11 19.21 -12.19
N GLY A 24 2.11 20.20 -13.09
CA GLY A 24 2.88 20.15 -14.33
C GLY A 24 2.25 19.30 -15.44
N GLY A 25 0.97 18.90 -15.31
CA GLY A 25 0.27 18.11 -16.32
C GLY A 25 0.64 16.63 -16.30
N LYS A 26 1.30 16.16 -15.23
CA LYS A 26 1.66 14.76 -15.05
C LYS A 26 0.41 13.91 -14.82
N THR A 27 0.50 12.64 -15.21
CA THR A 27 -0.51 11.65 -14.82
C THR A 27 -0.37 11.26 -13.36
N ARG A 28 -1.44 10.74 -12.77
CA ARG A 28 -1.42 10.16 -11.42
C ARG A 28 -0.40 9.02 -11.33
N TRP A 29 -0.27 8.21 -12.38
CA TRP A 29 0.76 7.17 -12.52
C TRP A 29 2.18 7.73 -12.43
N GLN A 30 2.46 8.86 -13.10
CA GLN A 30 3.76 9.52 -13.03
C GLN A 30 4.03 10.10 -11.63
N ALA A 31 3.03 10.68 -10.97
CA ALA A 31 3.18 11.16 -9.59
C ALA A 31 3.42 10.02 -8.59
N ALA A 32 2.75 8.88 -8.78
CA ALA A 32 2.99 7.66 -8.02
C ALA A 32 4.42 7.15 -8.22
N GLN A 33 4.94 7.14 -9.46
CA GLN A 33 6.32 6.76 -9.76
C GLN A 33 7.34 7.58 -8.98
N GLU A 34 7.18 8.90 -8.97
CA GLU A 34 8.08 9.80 -8.25
C GLU A 34 8.07 9.53 -6.75
N SER A 35 6.89 9.26 -6.19
CA SER A 35 6.71 8.91 -4.77
C SER A 35 7.33 7.55 -4.44
N THR A 36 7.11 6.53 -5.27
CA THR A 36 7.71 5.19 -5.13
C THR A 36 9.24 5.28 -5.18
N LEU A 37 9.80 6.04 -6.13
CA LEU A 37 11.24 6.18 -6.28
C LEU A 37 11.87 6.88 -5.07
N ALA A 38 11.23 7.93 -4.57
CA ALA A 38 11.68 8.64 -3.37
C ALA A 38 11.66 7.72 -2.13
N LEU A 39 10.60 6.93 -1.96
CA LEU A 39 10.48 5.98 -0.87
C LEU A 39 11.54 4.88 -0.96
N ALA A 40 11.68 4.22 -2.12
CA ALA A 40 12.67 3.16 -2.31
C ALA A 40 14.08 3.64 -1.95
N ARG A 41 14.49 4.82 -2.44
CA ARG A 41 15.80 5.43 -2.10
C ARG A 41 15.97 5.68 -0.61
N LYS A 42 14.88 5.95 0.11
CA LYS A 42 14.93 6.20 1.55
C LYS A 42 15.00 4.89 2.33
N CYS A 43 14.19 3.91 1.98
CA CYS A 43 14.19 2.58 2.59
C CYS A 43 15.53 1.86 2.40
N GLU A 44 16.15 1.97 1.22
CA GLU A 44 17.47 1.38 0.91
C GLU A 44 18.60 1.82 1.86
N GLN A 45 18.47 2.99 2.50
CA GLN A 45 19.46 3.47 3.47
C GLN A 45 19.47 2.62 4.76
N PHE A 46 18.36 1.98 5.07
CA PHE A 46 18.17 1.17 6.27
C PHE A 46 17.98 -0.31 5.95
N ASP A 47 17.61 -0.62 4.70
CA ASP A 47 17.20 -1.94 4.24
C ASP A 47 17.74 -2.23 2.84
N PRO A 48 19.00 -2.69 2.72
CA PRO A 48 19.69 -2.81 1.43
C PRO A 48 19.10 -3.86 0.47
N ASP A 49 18.30 -4.80 0.97
CA ASP A 49 17.60 -5.81 0.15
C ASP A 49 16.34 -5.25 -0.52
N GLY A 50 15.93 -4.03 -0.20
CA GLY A 50 14.88 -3.26 -0.89
C GLY A 50 13.47 -3.50 -0.36
N ILE A 51 12.49 -2.92 -1.06
CA ILE A 51 11.07 -2.98 -0.65
C ILE A 51 10.31 -4.06 -1.42
N THR A 52 9.14 -4.44 -0.91
CA THR A 52 8.15 -5.20 -1.69
C THR A 52 7.25 -4.21 -2.44
N VAL A 53 6.98 -4.45 -3.72
CA VAL A 53 6.04 -3.65 -4.52
C VAL A 53 4.94 -4.53 -5.09
N TYR A 54 3.70 -4.12 -4.90
CA TYR A 54 2.54 -4.63 -5.60
C TYR A 54 2.03 -3.59 -6.58
N LEU A 55 1.73 -4.02 -7.80
CA LEU A 55 0.87 -3.27 -8.71
C LEU A 55 -0.48 -3.97 -8.77
N PHE A 56 -1.58 -3.25 -8.57
CA PHE A 56 -2.91 -3.84 -8.59
C PHE A 56 -3.87 -3.09 -9.51
N SER A 57 -4.79 -3.84 -10.12
CA SER A 57 -6.01 -3.30 -10.71
C SER A 57 -7.14 -4.33 -10.58
N GLY A 58 -7.53 -5.01 -11.66
CA GLY A 58 -8.42 -6.19 -11.58
C GLY A 58 -7.70 -7.48 -11.20
N ARG A 59 -6.36 -7.46 -11.19
CA ARG A 59 -5.44 -8.48 -10.67
C ARG A 59 -4.23 -7.75 -10.10
N PHE A 60 -3.42 -8.43 -9.30
CA PHE A 60 -2.18 -7.85 -8.79
C PHE A 60 -0.95 -8.64 -9.25
N ARG A 61 0.20 -7.95 -9.21
CA ARG A 61 1.52 -8.52 -9.40
C ARG A 61 2.44 -8.04 -8.29
N ARG A 62 3.11 -8.98 -7.64
CA ARG A 62 4.11 -8.74 -6.59
C ARG A 62 5.52 -8.74 -7.19
N TYR A 63 6.36 -7.85 -6.67
CA TYR A 63 7.78 -7.74 -6.94
C TYR A 63 8.51 -7.65 -5.60
N ASP A 64 9.37 -8.63 -5.32
CA ASP A 64 10.25 -8.61 -4.15
C ASP A 64 11.59 -7.96 -4.48
N ASN A 65 12.28 -7.53 -3.41
CA ASN A 65 13.60 -6.92 -3.43
C ASN A 65 13.71 -5.80 -4.48
N VAL A 66 12.78 -4.85 -4.41
CA VAL A 66 12.72 -3.71 -5.31
C VAL A 66 13.59 -2.60 -4.78
N THR A 67 14.69 -2.38 -5.49
CA THR A 67 15.57 -1.23 -5.33
C THR A 67 15.10 -0.06 -6.20
N SER A 68 15.62 1.14 -5.92
CA SER A 68 15.36 2.37 -6.65
C SER A 68 15.69 2.26 -8.14
N ASP A 69 16.69 1.45 -8.51
CA ASP A 69 17.00 1.12 -9.90
C ASP A 69 15.89 0.31 -10.58
N LYS A 70 15.25 -0.61 -9.85
CA LYS A 70 14.19 -1.49 -10.36
C LYS A 70 12.83 -0.80 -10.44
N VAL A 71 12.59 0.25 -9.64
CA VAL A 71 11.34 1.03 -9.68
C VAL A 71 11.06 1.57 -11.09
N ASN A 72 12.05 2.20 -11.72
CA ASN A 72 11.87 2.78 -13.05
C ASN A 72 11.51 1.72 -14.10
N GLN A 73 12.13 0.54 -14.01
CA GLN A 73 11.81 -0.57 -14.88
C GLN A 73 10.37 -1.07 -14.67
N ILE A 74 9.94 -1.22 -13.40
CA ILE A 74 8.56 -1.64 -13.08
C ILE A 74 7.56 -0.68 -13.70
N TYR A 75 7.76 0.63 -13.58
CA TYR A 75 6.85 1.63 -14.17
C TYR A 75 6.93 1.71 -15.70
N LEU A 76 8.09 1.45 -16.31
CA LEU A 76 8.24 1.41 -17.77
C LEU A 76 7.52 0.22 -18.40
N GLU A 77 7.51 -0.93 -17.71
CA GLU A 77 6.88 -2.17 -18.19
C GLU A 77 5.38 -2.24 -17.91
N ASN A 78 4.80 -1.24 -17.24
CA ASN A 78 3.43 -1.27 -16.76
C ASN A 78 2.69 0.04 -17.03
N GLU A 79 1.49 -0.08 -17.58
CA GLU A 79 0.60 1.05 -17.83
C GLU A 79 -0.72 0.93 -17.05
N PRO A 80 -1.35 2.05 -16.66
CA PRO A 80 -2.68 2.09 -16.07
C PRO A 80 -3.75 1.36 -16.90
N MET A 81 -4.51 0.47 -16.26
CA MET A 81 -5.58 -0.30 -16.89
C MET A 81 -6.51 -0.96 -15.86
N GLY A 82 -7.76 -1.21 -16.25
CA GLY A 82 -8.70 -1.97 -15.43
C GLY A 82 -9.31 -1.19 -14.27
N ARG A 83 -9.86 -1.92 -13.29
CA ARG A 83 -10.60 -1.41 -12.12
C ARG A 83 -9.72 -1.41 -10.86
N THR A 84 -10.29 -1.03 -9.71
CA THR A 84 -9.59 -0.91 -8.44
C THR A 84 -10.03 -2.00 -7.47
N ASP A 85 -9.34 -3.15 -7.47
CA ASP A 85 -9.55 -4.25 -6.51
C ASP A 85 -8.47 -4.23 -5.40
N LEU A 86 -8.67 -3.36 -4.40
CA LEU A 86 -7.74 -3.21 -3.28
C LEU A 86 -7.82 -4.37 -2.28
N ALA A 87 -9.00 -4.96 -2.08
CA ALA A 87 -9.20 -5.95 -1.03
C ALA A 87 -8.33 -7.20 -1.25
N GLY A 88 -8.26 -7.69 -2.50
CA GLY A 88 -7.47 -8.87 -2.84
C GLY A 88 -5.98 -8.68 -2.62
N VAL A 89 -5.42 -7.56 -3.10
CA VAL A 89 -3.98 -7.28 -2.93
C VAL A 89 -3.60 -6.98 -1.48
N LEU A 90 -4.47 -6.30 -0.73
CA LEU A 90 -4.23 -6.01 0.67
C LEU A 90 -4.24 -7.29 1.52
N GLN A 91 -5.18 -8.19 1.24
CA GLN A 91 -5.24 -9.51 1.88
C GLN A 91 -3.96 -10.31 1.63
N ASP A 92 -3.47 -10.35 0.38
CA ASP A 92 -2.23 -11.07 0.02
C ASP A 92 -1.00 -10.50 0.74
N ALA A 93 -0.85 -9.18 0.78
CA ALA A 93 0.25 -8.52 1.49
C ALA A 93 0.22 -8.83 2.99
N LEU A 94 -0.96 -8.76 3.62
CA LEU A 94 -1.13 -9.05 5.05
C LEU A 94 -0.90 -10.52 5.37
N ASP A 95 -1.40 -11.44 4.54
CA ASP A 95 -1.16 -12.87 4.74
C ASP A 95 0.33 -13.21 4.58
N ASN A 96 1.03 -12.58 3.63
CA ASN A 96 2.47 -12.73 3.52
C ASN A 96 3.20 -12.24 4.78
N TYR A 97 2.83 -11.08 5.33
CA TYR A 97 3.38 -10.59 6.60
C TYR A 97 3.20 -11.63 7.72
N PHE A 98 1.98 -12.12 7.92
CA PHE A 98 1.68 -13.08 8.99
C PHE A 98 2.38 -14.43 8.79
N GLN A 99 2.55 -14.88 7.55
CA GLN A 99 3.34 -16.08 7.24
C GLN A 99 4.81 -15.92 7.63
N ARG A 100 5.43 -14.80 7.23
CA ARG A 100 6.83 -14.49 7.59
C ARG A 100 6.99 -14.33 9.10
N LYS A 101 6.02 -13.69 9.78
CA LYS A 101 6.00 -13.58 11.24
C LYS A 101 5.97 -14.95 11.91
N ALA A 102 5.08 -15.84 11.48
CA ALA A 102 4.98 -17.19 12.03
C ALA A 102 6.23 -18.04 11.77
N ALA A 103 6.93 -17.80 10.66
CA ALA A 103 8.20 -18.44 10.33
C ALA A 103 9.42 -17.85 11.08
N GLY A 104 9.26 -16.73 11.79
CA GLY A 104 10.37 -16.01 12.42
C GLY A 104 11.26 -15.24 11.43
N GLU A 105 10.74 -14.96 10.23
CA GLU A 105 11.45 -14.28 9.14
C GLU A 105 11.08 -12.79 9.03
N ALA A 106 9.98 -12.37 9.66
CA ALA A 106 9.61 -10.96 9.70
C ALA A 106 10.58 -10.18 10.60
N LYS A 107 10.91 -8.94 10.21
CA LYS A 107 11.82 -8.13 11.00
C LYS A 107 11.22 -7.79 12.38
N PRO A 108 12.03 -7.65 13.44
CA PRO A 108 11.55 -7.50 14.82
C PRO A 108 10.58 -6.35 15.02
N ASN A 109 10.70 -5.31 14.21
CA ASN A 109 9.96 -4.07 14.33
C ASN A 109 8.65 -4.13 13.52
N GLY A 110 8.45 -5.15 12.68
CA GLY A 110 7.21 -5.40 11.95
C GLY A 110 7.23 -4.87 10.51
N GLU A 111 6.08 -4.46 9.99
CA GLU A 111 5.92 -4.06 8.58
C GLU A 111 5.07 -2.79 8.43
N THR A 112 5.44 -1.94 7.48
CA THR A 112 4.63 -0.81 7.05
C THR A 112 4.19 -1.02 5.60
N ILE A 113 2.88 -1.12 5.41
CA ILE A 113 2.23 -1.20 4.11
C ILE A 113 1.80 0.22 3.73
N ILE A 114 2.20 0.67 2.55
CA ILE A 114 1.80 1.98 2.02
C ILE A 114 0.97 1.71 0.77
N VAL A 115 -0.27 2.16 0.75
CA VAL A 115 -1.19 2.01 -0.38
C VAL A 115 -1.28 3.35 -1.10
N ILE A 116 -0.93 3.39 -2.39
CA ILE A 116 -1.08 4.56 -3.25
C ILE A 116 -2.25 4.30 -4.19
N THR A 117 -3.33 5.08 -4.10
CA THR A 117 -4.53 4.90 -4.93
C THR A 117 -5.17 6.24 -5.28
N ASP A 118 -5.86 6.31 -6.42
CA ASP A 118 -6.58 7.51 -6.86
C ASP A 118 -8.10 7.41 -6.76
N GLY A 119 -8.60 6.27 -6.30
CA GLY A 119 -10.00 5.92 -6.37
C GLY A 119 -10.46 5.09 -5.19
N GLU A 120 -11.77 4.96 -5.10
CA GLU A 120 -12.40 4.06 -4.17
C GLU A 120 -12.35 2.61 -4.67
N PRO A 121 -12.08 1.62 -3.79
CA PRO A 121 -12.13 0.22 -4.17
C PRO A 121 -13.54 -0.25 -4.57
N ASP A 122 -13.60 -1.24 -5.45
CA ASP A 122 -14.83 -1.87 -5.92
C ASP A 122 -15.66 -2.48 -4.74
N ASP A 123 -15.01 -2.93 -3.66
CA ASP A 123 -15.68 -3.46 -2.45
C ASP A 123 -15.12 -2.84 -1.16
N ARG A 124 -15.72 -1.71 -0.75
CA ARG A 124 -15.42 -1.01 0.52
C ARG A 124 -15.49 -1.94 1.74
N LYS A 125 -16.50 -2.82 1.80
CA LYS A 125 -16.73 -3.70 2.97
C LYS A 125 -15.66 -4.78 3.07
N ALA A 126 -15.20 -5.30 1.94
CA ALA A 126 -14.09 -6.26 1.93
C ALA A 126 -12.81 -5.62 2.46
N VAL A 127 -12.45 -4.42 2.01
CA VAL A 127 -11.26 -3.70 2.51
C VAL A 127 -11.33 -3.49 4.03
N MET A 128 -12.46 -2.99 4.54
CA MET A 128 -12.64 -2.82 5.99
C MET A 128 -12.46 -4.13 6.77
N ARG A 129 -13.05 -5.23 6.29
CA ARG A 129 -12.92 -6.55 6.94
C ARG A 129 -11.46 -7.01 6.97
N VAL A 130 -10.75 -6.89 5.86
CA VAL A 130 -9.33 -7.30 5.75
C VAL A 130 -8.48 -6.60 6.82
N ILE A 131 -8.64 -5.27 6.95
CA ILE A 131 -7.88 -4.48 7.93
C ILE A 131 -8.27 -4.82 9.36
N ILE A 132 -9.58 -4.93 9.65
CA ILE A 132 -10.07 -5.29 10.99
C ILE A 132 -9.52 -6.65 11.41
N GLU A 133 -9.57 -7.67 10.54
CA GLU A 133 -9.05 -9.00 10.89
C GLU A 133 -7.53 -9.00 11.05
N ALA A 134 -6.79 -8.20 10.28
CA ALA A 134 -5.35 -8.04 10.48
C ALA A 134 -5.02 -7.40 11.84
N SER A 135 -5.73 -6.33 12.22
CA SER A 135 -5.54 -5.67 13.52
C SER A 135 -5.72 -6.63 14.70
N ARG A 136 -6.55 -7.67 14.56
CA ARG A 136 -6.80 -8.68 15.61
C ARG A 136 -5.67 -9.70 15.74
N LYS A 137 -4.90 -9.92 14.68
CA LYS A 137 -3.81 -10.91 14.60
C LYS A 137 -2.46 -10.37 15.11
N ILE A 138 -2.29 -9.06 15.19
CA ILE A 138 -1.06 -8.44 15.71
C ILE A 138 -1.04 -8.42 17.25
N ASP A 139 0.16 -8.45 17.82
CA ASP A 139 0.37 -8.53 19.27
C ASP A 139 0.45 -7.15 19.92
N ARG A 140 0.97 -6.16 19.18
CA ARG A 140 1.16 -4.77 19.60
C ARG A 140 0.83 -3.83 18.45
N ASP A 141 0.42 -2.62 18.81
CA ASP A 141 -0.07 -1.59 17.89
C ASP A 141 0.95 -1.24 16.79
N GLU A 142 2.21 -1.03 17.19
CA GLU A 142 3.30 -0.60 16.31
C GLU A 142 3.84 -1.69 15.37
N GLU A 143 3.34 -2.92 15.46
CA GLU A 143 3.78 -4.07 14.67
C GLU A 143 3.43 -3.93 13.19
N LEU A 144 2.27 -3.37 12.87
CA LEU A 144 1.76 -3.26 11.52
C LEU A 144 1.13 -1.89 11.34
N ALA A 145 1.55 -1.16 10.29
CA ALA A 145 0.94 0.11 9.90
C ALA A 145 0.53 0.06 8.43
N ILE A 146 -0.61 0.67 8.11
CA ILE A 146 -1.17 0.81 6.76
C ILE A 146 -1.35 2.31 6.49
N SER A 147 -0.45 2.89 5.71
CA SER A 147 -0.57 4.30 5.30
C SER A 147 -1.25 4.39 3.93
N LEU A 148 -2.33 5.15 3.84
CA LEU A 148 -3.14 5.30 2.64
C LEU A 148 -2.88 6.67 2.01
N ILE A 149 -2.20 6.68 0.87
CA ILE A 149 -1.85 7.89 0.13
C ILE A 149 -2.77 8.03 -1.07
N GLN A 150 -3.61 9.07 -1.04
CA GLN A 150 -4.43 9.42 -2.19
C GLN A 150 -3.62 10.18 -3.25
N VAL A 151 -3.76 9.78 -4.51
CA VAL A 151 -3.31 10.57 -5.66
C VAL A 151 -4.51 11.16 -6.38
N GLY A 152 -4.43 12.43 -6.77
CA GLY A 152 -5.60 13.14 -7.31
C GLY A 152 -6.51 13.68 -6.21
N LYS A 153 -7.77 13.94 -6.57
CA LYS A 153 -8.71 14.74 -5.76
C LYS A 153 -10.13 14.19 -5.76
N ASP A 154 -10.25 12.89 -5.96
CA ASP A 154 -11.56 12.22 -5.91
C ASP A 154 -12.12 12.30 -4.49
N ARG A 155 -13.24 13.01 -4.34
CA ARG A 155 -13.85 13.25 -3.02
C ARG A 155 -14.37 11.97 -2.38
N THR A 156 -14.88 11.02 -3.17
CA THR A 156 -15.39 9.75 -2.64
C THR A 156 -14.26 8.88 -2.11
N ALA A 157 -13.12 8.84 -2.81
CA ALA A 157 -11.91 8.21 -2.29
C ALA A 157 -11.44 8.89 -1.00
N THR A 158 -11.39 10.23 -0.94
CA THR A 158 -11.02 10.95 0.29
C THR A 158 -11.91 10.58 1.48
N GLU A 159 -13.23 10.59 1.30
CA GLU A 159 -14.19 10.24 2.35
C GLU A 159 -14.04 8.79 2.80
N PHE A 160 -13.78 7.87 1.87
CA PHE A 160 -13.59 6.46 2.19
C PHE A 160 -12.28 6.18 2.91
N LEU A 161 -11.16 6.70 2.42
CA LEU A 161 -9.85 6.52 3.07
C LEU A 161 -9.87 7.09 4.48
N LYS A 162 -10.44 8.29 4.66
CA LYS A 162 -10.61 8.90 5.98
C LYS A 162 -11.49 8.05 6.92
N ALA A 163 -12.49 7.35 6.40
CA ALA A 163 -13.28 6.44 7.22
C ALA A 163 -12.48 5.19 7.64
N LEU A 164 -11.50 4.75 6.85
CA LEU A 164 -10.60 3.66 7.25
C LEU A 164 -9.65 4.08 8.38
N ASP A 165 -9.21 5.33 8.37
CA ASP A 165 -8.42 5.94 9.44
C ASP A 165 -9.29 6.13 10.71
N ASP A 166 -10.33 6.94 10.63
CA ASP A 166 -11.06 7.41 11.83
C ASP A 166 -12.01 6.38 12.49
N GLN A 167 -12.48 5.34 11.76
CA GLN A 167 -13.69 4.59 12.17
C GLN A 167 -13.50 3.09 12.42
N LEU A 168 -12.35 2.50 12.10
CA LEU A 168 -12.21 1.04 12.15
C LEU A 168 -12.22 0.46 13.56
N GLN A 169 -11.72 1.18 14.57
CA GLN A 169 -11.81 0.75 15.96
C GLN A 169 -13.27 0.64 16.43
N ALA A 170 -14.10 1.63 16.11
CA ALA A 170 -15.53 1.59 16.39
C ALA A 170 -16.25 0.44 15.65
N ALA A 171 -15.72 0.03 14.50
CA ALA A 171 -16.20 -1.11 13.73
C ALA A 171 -15.63 -2.48 14.21
N GLY A 172 -14.76 -2.49 15.22
CA GLY A 172 -14.26 -3.70 15.87
C GLY A 172 -12.81 -4.08 15.52
N ALA A 173 -12.01 -3.17 14.96
CA ALA A 173 -10.55 -3.32 14.93
C ALA A 173 -9.99 -3.33 16.37
N LYS A 174 -8.98 -4.15 16.61
CA LYS A 174 -8.31 -4.27 17.92
C LYS A 174 -7.35 -3.12 18.18
N PHE A 175 -6.66 -2.68 17.14
CA PHE A 175 -5.66 -1.62 17.14
C PHE A 175 -5.93 -0.65 16.01
N ASP A 176 -5.43 0.57 16.16
CA ASP A 176 -5.50 1.59 15.12
C ASP A 176 -4.24 1.50 14.26
N ILE A 177 -4.40 0.94 13.06
CA ILE A 177 -3.27 0.60 12.19
C ILE A 177 -3.35 1.32 10.84
N VAL A 178 -4.26 2.28 10.67
CA VAL A 178 -4.48 2.97 9.40
C VAL A 178 -4.26 4.46 9.57
N ASP A 179 -3.47 5.06 8.68
CA ASP A 179 -3.27 6.50 8.62
C ASP A 179 -3.54 7.01 7.18
N THR A 180 -4.10 8.22 7.05
CA THR A 180 -4.31 8.92 5.75
C THR A 180 -3.55 10.24 5.60
#